data_AF-A0A485KBL4-F1
#
_entry.id   AF-A0A485KBL4-F1
#
_cell.length_a   1.000
_cell.length_b   1.000
_cell.length_c   1.000
_cell.angle_alpha   90.00
_cell.angle_beta   90.00
_cell.angle_gamma   90.00
#
_symmetry.space_group_name_H-M   'P 1'
#
loop_
_entity.id
_entity.type
_entity.pdbx_description
1 polymer ?
#
loop_
_entity_poly.entity_id
_entity_poly.type
_entity_poly.pdbx_seq_one_letter_code
_entity_poly.pdbx_strand_id
1 'polypeptide(L)'
;MNGIVWNGSDIGGDAVGEFDFLPLIDEAIFEIPLEGIPPIESDLLGTAGPKTPARRRRKRVNTLQVELLSLHESKDVLERRLMELESRREERLQTMSASALKWEQLARNQLHLKLKTMSENQRLRATLAEQSTLRRELEEIVLKKSRLLMMKMEDEQWRVLKLSADSEKRLVAIHAIANQQFETIDSQMLQFGLMEDATNDLWNIRTDTSPEGVIVGQGMRCTLLHGSLSAVVDASWKTILHVQVQPKSPTFVLGAVKSYSIDDDTVYLRTAFRCPDGDAKAEMSMIMKKQVMDDGRVVRLVFRTILDDEAHPFDANSYVSDQYGWIHMEEVDGGDGAMVRYKSYVHSNMAHPKRQDVDALAQLMGAIHLEDGRGIAKMADPATFMLHVFETAFRSFETIFLGLLNNSTNE
;
A
#
# COMPACT_ATOMS: atom_id res chain seq x y z
N MET A 1 -45.45 -0.31 -19.70
CA MET A 1 -44.16 0.41 -19.60
C MET A 1 -43.08 -0.63 -19.35
N ASN A 2 -42.26 -0.86 -20.37
CA ASN A 2 -41.06 -1.70 -20.53
C ASN A 2 -40.77 -1.49 -22.03
N GLY A 3 -39.58 -1.14 -22.52
CA GLY A 3 -38.24 -1.52 -22.10
C GLY A 3 -37.63 -2.22 -23.31
N ILE A 4 -36.86 -1.51 -24.14
CA ILE A 4 -36.21 -2.08 -25.34
C ILE A 4 -34.71 -1.90 -25.21
N VAL A 5 -34.03 -3.04 -25.19
CA VAL A 5 -32.58 -3.22 -25.13
C VAL A 5 -32.04 -3.30 -26.57
N TRP A 6 -30.86 -2.72 -26.81
CA TRP A 6 -30.15 -2.88 -28.08
C TRP A 6 -29.29 -4.14 -28.08
N ASN A 7 -29.59 -5.05 -29.00
CA ASN A 7 -28.73 -6.06 -29.59
C ASN A 7 -29.21 -6.21 -31.06
N GLY A 8 -28.39 -6.51 -32.05
CA GLY A 8 -26.98 -6.91 -31.99
C GLY A 8 -26.64 -7.87 -33.13
N SER A 9 -27.17 -7.64 -34.33
CA SER A 9 -27.01 -8.52 -35.50
C SER A 9 -27.58 -7.87 -36.77
N ASP A 10 -26.75 -7.16 -37.53
CA ASP A 10 -26.97 -6.93 -38.99
C ASP A 10 -25.77 -6.21 -39.63
N ILE A 11 -24.74 -6.97 -40.02
CA ILE A 11 -24.02 -6.79 -41.30
C ILE A 11 -23.64 -8.20 -41.76
N GLY A 12 -24.42 -8.77 -42.67
CA GLY A 12 -24.03 -9.97 -43.40
C GLY A 12 -22.89 -9.64 -44.39
N GLY A 13 -21.94 -10.56 -44.54
CA GLY A 13 -20.90 -10.41 -45.56
C GLY A 13 -21.38 -10.83 -46.95
N ASP A 14 -20.83 -10.20 -47.98
CA ASP A 14 -19.97 -10.93 -48.92
C ASP A 14 -19.00 -9.94 -49.60
N ALA A 15 -18.12 -10.44 -50.47
CA ALA A 15 -17.01 -9.73 -51.12
C ALA A 15 -15.81 -9.42 -50.19
N VAL A 16 -15.16 -10.49 -49.70
CA VAL A 16 -13.73 -10.44 -49.34
C VAL A 16 -12.93 -10.23 -50.63
N GLY A 17 -12.79 -8.96 -51.03
CA GLY A 17 -11.80 -8.54 -52.01
C GLY A 17 -10.42 -8.57 -51.37
N GLU A 18 -9.62 -9.57 -51.75
CA GLU A 18 -8.24 -9.75 -51.35
C GLU A 18 -7.40 -8.53 -51.78
N PHE A 19 -7.12 -7.62 -50.84
CA PHE A 19 -6.36 -6.38 -51.09
C PHE A 19 -4.85 -6.66 -51.13
N ASP A 20 -4.43 -7.37 -52.17
CA ASP A 20 -3.06 -7.76 -52.45
C ASP A 20 -2.23 -6.57 -52.99
N PHE A 21 -1.97 -5.59 -52.12
CA PHE A 21 -1.29 -4.32 -52.46
C PHE A 21 0.10 -4.15 -51.82
N LEU A 22 0.58 -5.16 -51.10
CA LEU A 22 1.92 -5.15 -50.48
C LEU A 22 2.69 -6.37 -50.98
N PRO A 23 3.87 -6.20 -51.61
CA PRO A 23 4.71 -7.35 -51.91
C PRO A 23 5.08 -8.06 -50.61
N LEU A 24 5.08 -9.39 -50.63
CA LEU A 24 5.56 -10.24 -49.54
C LEU A 24 6.92 -9.71 -49.05
N ILE A 25 6.93 -9.16 -47.83
CA ILE A 25 8.16 -8.70 -47.18
C ILE A 25 8.89 -9.96 -46.74
N ASP A 26 10.15 -10.08 -47.16
CA ASP A 26 11.01 -11.19 -46.75
C ASP A 26 11.40 -10.98 -45.27
N GLU A 27 10.67 -11.63 -44.37
CA GLU A 27 10.87 -11.58 -42.91
C GLU A 27 12.31 -12.02 -42.51
N ALA A 28 13.02 -12.77 -43.38
CA ALA A 28 14.40 -13.17 -43.18
C ALA A 28 15.41 -11.99 -43.09
N ILE A 29 15.00 -10.76 -43.43
CA ILE A 29 15.82 -9.55 -43.26
C ILE A 29 15.96 -9.16 -41.78
N PHE A 30 15.05 -9.61 -40.89
CA PHE A 30 15.02 -9.18 -39.49
C PHE A 30 15.34 -10.29 -38.48
N GLU A 31 15.41 -11.55 -38.89
CA GLU A 31 15.98 -12.63 -38.06
C GLU A 31 17.51 -12.66 -38.18
N ILE A 32 18.19 -11.87 -37.34
CA ILE A 32 19.59 -12.09 -36.98
C ILE A 32 19.62 -12.73 -35.58
N PRO A 33 19.85 -14.05 -35.45
CA PRO A 33 19.98 -14.69 -34.15
C PRO A 33 21.21 -14.17 -33.39
N LEU A 34 20.98 -13.54 -32.24
CA LEU A 34 22.02 -13.24 -31.25
C LEU A 34 22.35 -14.51 -30.44
N GLU A 35 23.03 -15.48 -31.08
CA GLU A 35 23.55 -16.66 -30.37
C GLU A 35 25.08 -16.70 -30.30
N GLY A 36 25.58 -16.73 -29.06
CA GLY A 36 26.53 -17.78 -28.67
C GLY A 36 27.99 -17.66 -29.14
N ILE A 37 28.71 -16.63 -28.66
CA ILE A 37 30.18 -16.72 -28.57
C ILE A 37 30.53 -17.85 -27.59
N PRO A 38 31.35 -18.86 -27.96
CA PRO A 38 31.71 -19.95 -27.05
C PRO A 38 32.70 -19.52 -25.95
N PRO A 39 32.68 -20.16 -24.78
CA PRO A 39 33.39 -19.69 -23.59
C PRO A 39 34.91 -19.88 -23.64
N ILE A 40 35.62 -19.02 -22.90
CA ILE A 40 37.07 -19.09 -22.67
C ILE A 40 37.31 -19.69 -21.27
N GLU A 41 37.94 -20.86 -21.21
CA GLU A 41 38.48 -21.42 -19.95
C GLU A 41 39.97 -21.11 -19.79
N SER A 42 40.39 -20.88 -18.55
CA SER A 42 41.79 -20.60 -18.18
C SER A 42 42.34 -21.59 -17.13
N ASP A 43 42.85 -22.70 -17.65
CA ASP A 43 44.19 -23.27 -17.39
C ASP A 43 44.65 -23.79 -15.98
N LEU A 44 45.54 -24.80 -16.05
CA LEU A 44 46.50 -25.34 -15.07
C LEU A 44 46.10 -26.41 -14.00
N LEU A 45 46.37 -27.69 -14.34
CA LEU A 45 47.34 -28.63 -13.68
C LEU A 45 47.40 -29.99 -14.45
N GLY A 46 48.44 -30.85 -14.41
CA GLY A 46 49.78 -30.69 -13.81
C GLY A 46 50.86 -31.79 -14.00
N THR A 47 50.55 -33.08 -14.31
CA THR A 47 51.51 -34.22 -14.09
C THR A 47 52.09 -34.95 -15.33
N ALA A 48 53.43 -34.89 -15.45
CA ALA A 48 54.45 -35.79 -16.02
C ALA A 48 54.14 -36.97 -17.01
N GLY A 49 54.45 -36.74 -18.31
CA GLY A 49 55.27 -37.54 -19.26
C GLY A 49 55.09 -39.07 -19.51
N PRO A 50 55.87 -39.70 -20.43
CA PRO A 50 56.58 -39.15 -21.61
C PRO A 50 56.35 -39.98 -22.93
N LYS A 51 57.03 -39.56 -24.01
CA LYS A 51 57.30 -40.22 -25.32
C LYS A 51 56.47 -39.77 -26.54
N THR A 52 57.19 -39.43 -27.60
CA THR A 52 56.77 -38.98 -28.94
C THR A 52 56.29 -40.14 -29.82
N PRO A 53 55.34 -39.94 -30.77
CA PRO A 53 55.75 -39.44 -32.10
C PRO A 53 54.80 -38.43 -32.78
N ALA A 54 55.38 -37.68 -33.73
CA ALA A 54 54.75 -37.00 -34.88
C ALA A 54 53.32 -36.40 -34.72
N ARG A 55 53.21 -35.15 -34.24
CA ARG A 55 51.96 -34.36 -34.32
C ARG A 55 52.02 -33.37 -35.49
N ARG A 56 51.08 -33.50 -36.45
CA ARG A 56 50.97 -32.60 -37.63
C ARG A 56 50.88 -31.13 -37.19
N ARG A 57 51.77 -30.26 -37.71
CA ARG A 57 51.67 -28.80 -37.56
C ARG A 57 50.36 -28.32 -38.22
N ARG A 58 49.35 -27.97 -37.41
CA ARG A 58 48.13 -27.31 -37.90
C ARG A 58 48.51 -25.91 -38.40
N LYS A 59 48.31 -25.63 -39.69
CA LYS A 59 48.35 -24.28 -40.25
C LYS A 59 47.17 -23.47 -39.71
N ARG A 60 47.33 -22.79 -38.57
CA ARG A 60 46.62 -21.52 -38.33
C ARG A 60 47.18 -20.47 -39.30
N VAL A 61 46.44 -19.38 -39.53
CA VAL A 61 46.75 -18.30 -40.52
C VAL A 61 46.39 -18.65 -41.99
N ASN A 62 45.20 -19.22 -42.22
CA ASN A 62 44.48 -19.05 -43.51
C ASN A 62 42.94 -19.23 -43.39
N THR A 63 42.37 -18.76 -42.27
CA THR A 63 40.90 -18.62 -42.09
C THR A 63 40.54 -17.15 -42.02
N LEU A 64 41.19 -16.39 -41.13
CA LEU A 64 40.95 -14.96 -40.93
C LEU A 64 41.22 -14.11 -42.19
N GLN A 65 42.14 -14.51 -43.07
CA GLN A 65 42.33 -13.88 -44.39
C GLN A 65 41.20 -14.21 -45.38
N VAL A 66 40.65 -15.43 -45.33
CA VAL A 66 39.52 -15.86 -46.16
C VAL A 66 38.23 -15.18 -45.70
N GLU A 67 38.02 -15.08 -44.38
CA GLU A 67 36.94 -14.31 -43.75
C GLU A 67 37.02 -12.83 -44.13
N LEU A 68 38.20 -12.19 -44.06
CA LEU A 68 38.38 -10.80 -44.49
C LEU A 68 38.07 -10.58 -45.98
N LEU A 69 38.46 -11.50 -46.86
CA LEU A 69 38.12 -11.43 -48.29
C LEU A 69 36.62 -11.64 -48.53
N SER A 70 36.01 -12.62 -47.86
CA SER A 70 34.56 -12.87 -47.92
C SER A 70 33.74 -11.69 -47.39
N LEU A 71 34.22 -10.99 -46.36
CA LEU A 71 33.60 -9.77 -45.85
C LEU A 71 33.73 -8.59 -46.82
N HIS A 72 34.87 -8.45 -47.52
CA HIS A 72 35.03 -7.45 -48.58
C HIS A 72 34.12 -7.75 -49.78
N GLU A 73 34.06 -9.00 -50.26
CA GLU A 73 33.15 -9.38 -51.34
C GLU A 73 31.67 -9.16 -50.94
N SER A 74 31.32 -9.52 -49.70
CA SER A 74 29.97 -9.28 -49.15
C SER A 74 29.66 -7.78 -49.07
N LYS A 75 30.62 -6.95 -48.64
CA LYS A 75 30.50 -5.50 -48.65
C LYS A 75 30.27 -4.97 -50.08
N ASP A 76 31.08 -5.38 -51.05
CA ASP A 76 30.97 -4.91 -52.44
C ASP A 76 29.65 -5.36 -53.09
N VAL A 77 29.09 -6.52 -52.70
CA VAL A 77 27.75 -6.97 -53.10
C VAL A 77 26.66 -6.10 -52.46
N LEU A 78 26.79 -5.78 -51.17
CA LEU A 78 25.85 -4.93 -50.45
C LEU A 78 25.86 -3.49 -50.98
N GLU A 79 27.02 -2.89 -51.26
CA GLU A 79 27.13 -1.56 -51.84
C GLU A 79 26.48 -1.48 -53.23
N ARG A 80 26.67 -2.49 -54.08
CA ARG A 80 25.96 -2.57 -55.38
C ARG A 80 24.45 -2.67 -55.24
N ARG A 81 23.96 -3.50 -54.31
CA ARG A 81 22.51 -3.60 -54.01
C ARG A 81 21.95 -2.29 -53.45
N LEU A 82 22.74 -1.57 -52.66
CA LEU A 82 22.35 -0.27 -52.09
C LEU A 82 22.18 0.75 -53.22
N MET A 83 23.15 0.87 -54.14
CA MET A 83 23.04 1.75 -55.32
C MET A 83 21.84 1.41 -56.21
N GLU A 84 21.56 0.13 -56.43
CA GLU A 84 20.38 -0.32 -57.20
C GLU A 84 19.06 0.09 -56.51
N LEU A 85 18.97 -0.08 -55.19
CA LEU A 85 17.82 0.33 -54.40
C LEU A 85 17.64 1.86 -54.36
N GLU A 86 18.74 2.63 -54.39
CA GLU A 86 18.71 4.09 -54.47
C GLU A 86 18.25 4.59 -55.85
N SER A 87 18.76 4.04 -56.96
CA SER A 87 18.28 4.38 -58.32
C SER A 87 16.77 4.12 -58.44
N ARG A 88 16.33 2.92 -58.02
CA ARG A 88 14.92 2.52 -58.00
C ARG A 88 14.07 3.33 -57.01
N ARG A 89 14.68 4.04 -56.06
CA ARG A 89 13.98 5.00 -55.20
C ARG A 89 13.82 6.32 -55.92
N GLU A 90 14.87 6.85 -56.53
CA GLU A 90 14.86 8.12 -57.26
C GLU A 90 13.88 8.08 -58.45
N GLU A 91 13.89 7.01 -59.24
CA GLU A 91 12.93 6.77 -60.34
C GLU A 91 11.46 6.77 -59.86
N ARG A 92 11.20 6.27 -58.65
CA ARG A 92 9.86 6.31 -58.03
C ARG A 92 9.50 7.70 -57.49
N LEU A 93 10.46 8.44 -56.94
CA LEU A 93 10.24 9.82 -56.50
C LEU A 93 9.88 10.74 -57.69
N GLN A 94 10.45 10.50 -58.87
CA GLN A 94 10.17 11.28 -60.08
C GLN A 94 8.83 10.91 -60.76
N THR A 95 8.29 9.71 -60.51
CA THR A 95 7.04 9.23 -61.13
C THR A 95 5.81 9.35 -60.25
N MET A 96 5.96 9.53 -58.93
CA MET A 96 4.84 9.67 -57.98
C MET A 96 4.40 11.11 -57.75
N SER A 97 3.09 11.31 -57.54
CA SER A 97 2.55 12.61 -57.17
C SER A 97 2.92 13.02 -55.74
N ALA A 98 3.02 14.33 -55.49
CA ALA A 98 3.35 14.88 -54.18
C ALA A 98 2.33 14.54 -53.06
N SER A 99 1.10 14.11 -53.41
CA SER A 99 0.13 13.58 -52.45
C SER A 99 0.37 12.10 -52.15
N ALA A 100 0.68 11.26 -53.15
CA ALA A 100 0.98 9.85 -52.96
C ALA A 100 2.23 9.64 -52.08
N LEU A 101 3.28 10.43 -52.30
CA LEU A 101 4.52 10.40 -51.50
C LEU A 101 4.27 10.71 -50.02
N LYS A 102 3.37 11.66 -49.71
CA LYS A 102 2.99 12.00 -48.33
C LYS A 102 2.25 10.86 -47.63
N TRP A 103 1.32 10.21 -48.34
CA TRP A 103 0.59 9.06 -47.80
C TRP A 103 1.50 7.83 -47.62
N GLU A 104 2.43 7.59 -48.54
CA GLU A 104 3.43 6.52 -48.42
C GLU A 104 4.35 6.77 -47.20
N GLN A 105 4.82 8.00 -47.00
CA GLN A 105 5.61 8.39 -45.83
C GLN A 105 4.81 8.23 -44.53
N LEU A 106 3.54 8.62 -44.51
CA LEU A 106 2.66 8.44 -43.35
C LEU A 106 2.43 6.96 -43.04
N ALA A 107 2.16 6.13 -44.06
CA ALA A 107 1.99 4.69 -43.91
C ALA A 107 3.26 4.00 -43.36
N ARG A 108 4.46 4.38 -43.85
CA ARG A 108 5.74 3.92 -43.30
C ARG A 108 5.91 4.32 -41.83
N ASN A 109 5.57 5.56 -41.48
CA ASN A 109 5.65 6.03 -40.09
C ASN A 109 4.68 5.25 -39.17
N GLN A 110 3.45 4.98 -39.62
CA GLN A 110 2.47 4.18 -38.89
C GLN A 110 2.92 2.71 -38.73
N LEU A 111 3.52 2.11 -39.78
CA LEU A 111 4.09 0.77 -39.71
C LEU A 111 5.26 0.71 -38.71
N HIS A 112 6.18 1.67 -38.75
CA HIS A 112 7.28 1.77 -37.79
C HIS A 112 6.76 1.89 -36.35
N LEU A 113 5.77 2.75 -36.11
CA LEU A 113 5.13 2.90 -34.79
C LEU A 113 4.48 1.60 -34.32
N LYS A 114 3.73 0.91 -35.19
CA LYS A 114 3.15 -0.41 -34.89
C LYS A 114 4.21 -1.46 -34.53
N LEU A 115 5.28 -1.56 -35.30
CA LEU A 115 6.35 -2.53 -35.03
C LEU A 115 7.07 -2.22 -33.71
N LYS A 116 7.32 -0.94 -33.41
CA LYS A 116 7.88 -0.49 -32.13
C LYS A 116 6.98 -0.87 -30.95
N THR A 117 5.67 -0.61 -31.03
CA THR A 117 4.74 -0.96 -29.95
C THR A 117 4.56 -2.47 -29.78
N MET A 118 4.62 -3.25 -30.87
CA MET A 118 4.60 -4.72 -30.81
C MET A 118 5.85 -5.28 -30.12
N SER A 119 7.05 -4.80 -30.48
CA SER A 119 8.31 -5.19 -29.84
C SER A 119 8.31 -4.82 -28.35
N GLU A 120 7.83 -3.62 -28.00
CA GLU A 120 7.69 -3.22 -26.60
C GLU A 120 6.66 -4.07 -25.84
N ASN A 121 5.52 -4.42 -26.45
CA ASN A 121 4.53 -5.30 -25.83
C ASN A 121 5.12 -6.70 -25.57
N GLN A 122 5.88 -7.25 -26.52
CA GLN A 122 6.56 -8.53 -26.36
C GLN A 122 7.61 -8.48 -25.24
N ARG A 123 8.41 -7.40 -25.16
CA ARG A 123 9.34 -7.16 -24.06
C ARG A 123 8.63 -7.13 -22.71
N LEU A 124 7.54 -6.36 -22.58
CA LEU A 124 6.75 -6.25 -21.36
C LEU A 124 6.12 -7.59 -20.95
N ARG A 125 5.65 -8.41 -21.91
CA ARG A 125 5.16 -9.76 -21.63
C ARG A 125 6.25 -10.68 -21.10
N ALA A 126 7.47 -10.60 -21.63
CA ALA A 126 8.61 -11.35 -21.10
C ALA A 126 8.93 -10.93 -19.65
N THR A 127 8.99 -9.63 -19.36
CA THR A 127 9.23 -9.12 -17.98
C THR A 127 8.13 -9.53 -17.00
N LEU A 128 6.85 -9.55 -17.44
CA LEU A 128 5.75 -10.05 -16.62
C LEU A 128 5.85 -11.57 -16.37
N ALA A 129 6.31 -12.35 -17.35
CA ALA A 129 6.56 -13.77 -17.17
C ALA A 129 7.68 -14.02 -16.14
N GLU A 130 8.80 -13.29 -16.23
CA GLU A 130 9.91 -13.32 -15.27
C GLU A 130 9.48 -12.93 -13.85
N GLN A 131 8.65 -11.89 -13.71
CA GLN A 131 8.07 -11.51 -12.40
C GLN A 131 7.16 -12.60 -11.85
N SER A 132 6.38 -13.29 -12.71
CA SER A 132 5.51 -14.39 -12.30
C SER A 132 6.29 -15.64 -11.84
N THR A 133 7.46 -15.91 -12.42
CA THR A 133 8.34 -17.01 -12.00
C THR A 133 9.04 -16.67 -10.68
N LEU A 134 9.60 -15.46 -10.57
CA LEU A 134 10.23 -14.99 -9.32
C LEU A 134 9.23 -14.99 -8.15
N ARG A 135 7.99 -14.54 -8.38
CA ARG A 135 6.93 -14.61 -7.37
C ARG A 135 6.69 -16.04 -6.89
N ARG A 136 6.59 -17.01 -7.80
CA ARG A 136 6.37 -18.42 -7.47
C ARG A 136 7.54 -19.02 -6.69
N GLU A 137 8.78 -18.68 -7.05
CA GLU A 137 9.98 -19.10 -6.33
C GLU A 137 10.02 -18.51 -4.91
N LEU A 138 9.64 -17.24 -4.73
CA LEU A 138 9.52 -16.62 -3.41
C LEU A 138 8.41 -17.28 -2.57
N GLU A 139 7.24 -17.55 -3.16
CA GLU A 139 6.15 -18.30 -2.51
C GLU A 139 6.62 -19.70 -2.07
N GLU A 140 7.37 -20.43 -2.92
CA GLU A 140 7.96 -21.72 -2.56
C GLU A 140 9.02 -21.61 -1.44
N ILE A 141 9.87 -20.58 -1.44
CA ILE A 141 10.89 -20.37 -0.40
C ILE A 141 10.23 -20.07 0.95
N VAL A 142 9.17 -19.26 0.96
CA VAL A 142 8.38 -18.95 2.17
C VAL A 142 7.72 -20.21 2.71
N LEU A 143 7.09 -21.02 1.85
CA LEU A 143 6.47 -22.29 2.24
C LEU A 143 7.50 -23.33 2.75
N LYS A 144 8.71 -23.37 2.18
CA LYS A 144 9.75 -24.35 2.54
C LYS A 144 10.53 -24.01 3.82
N LYS A 145 10.65 -22.73 4.22
CA LYS A 145 11.45 -22.29 5.40
C LYS A 145 10.66 -22.19 6.71
N SER A 146 9.79 -23.16 7.02
CA SER A 146 8.79 -22.96 8.08
C SER A 146 9.34 -22.77 9.51
N ARG A 147 10.44 -23.41 9.94
CA ARG A 147 10.84 -23.44 11.37
C ARG A 147 11.58 -22.20 11.88
N LEU A 148 12.59 -21.71 11.17
CA LEU A 148 13.35 -20.51 11.58
C LEU A 148 12.55 -19.22 11.36
N LEU A 149 11.60 -19.23 10.41
CA LEU A 149 10.60 -18.17 10.31
C LEU A 149 9.57 -18.28 11.44
N MET A 150 9.06 -19.47 11.79
CA MET A 150 8.12 -19.59 12.92
C MET A 150 8.71 -19.09 14.25
N MET A 151 9.95 -19.42 14.63
CA MET A 151 10.55 -18.84 15.85
C MET A 151 10.68 -17.31 15.77
N LYS A 152 11.05 -16.75 14.62
CA LYS A 152 11.08 -15.29 14.45
C LYS A 152 9.68 -14.67 14.50
N MET A 153 8.67 -15.34 13.96
CA MET A 153 7.27 -14.90 14.03
C MET A 153 6.73 -14.99 15.46
N GLU A 154 7.17 -15.97 16.27
CA GLU A 154 6.86 -16.06 17.71
C GLU A 154 7.48 -14.89 18.50
N ASP A 155 8.71 -14.47 18.18
CA ASP A 155 9.33 -13.28 18.79
C ASP A 155 8.81 -11.95 18.18
N GLU A 156 8.21 -11.99 16.98
CA GLU A 156 7.61 -10.83 16.28
C GLU A 156 6.07 -10.78 16.38
N GLN A 157 5.44 -11.55 17.29
CA GLN A 157 3.98 -11.55 17.51
C GLN A 157 3.38 -10.16 17.73
N TRP A 158 4.18 -9.25 18.31
CA TRP A 158 3.82 -7.85 18.50
C TRP A 158 3.50 -7.11 17.18
N ARG A 159 4.08 -7.52 16.04
CA ARG A 159 3.75 -6.97 14.70
C ARG A 159 2.35 -7.35 14.22
N VAL A 160 1.78 -8.42 14.77
CA VAL A 160 0.39 -8.85 14.57
C VAL A 160 -0.49 -8.39 15.75
N LEU A 161 0.02 -7.46 16.57
CA LEU A 161 -0.69 -6.85 17.70
C LEU A 161 -1.14 -7.87 18.74
N LYS A 162 -0.30 -8.91 18.91
CA LYS A 162 -0.47 -9.97 19.88
C LYS A 162 0.54 -9.82 21.02
N LEU A 163 0.05 -9.93 22.26
CA LEU A 163 0.87 -9.93 23.48
C LEU A 163 1.01 -11.35 24.05
N SER A 164 2.22 -11.76 24.40
CA SER A 164 2.47 -13.06 25.02
C SER A 164 2.09 -13.12 26.49
N ALA A 165 1.99 -14.35 27.02
CA ALA A 165 1.80 -14.60 28.45
C ALA A 165 3.04 -14.29 29.31
N ASP A 166 4.24 -14.36 28.72
CA ASP A 166 5.51 -14.00 29.37
C ASP A 166 5.57 -12.49 29.64
N SER A 167 5.80 -12.11 30.90
CA SER A 167 5.84 -10.73 31.38
C SER A 167 6.94 -9.88 30.74
N GLU A 168 8.12 -10.43 30.48
CA GLU A 168 9.24 -9.64 29.92
C GLU A 168 8.99 -9.37 28.43
N LYS A 169 8.68 -10.44 27.67
CA LYS A 169 8.31 -10.34 26.26
C LYS A 169 7.09 -9.43 26.05
N ARG A 170 6.11 -9.46 26.97
CA ARG A 170 4.94 -8.57 26.95
C ARG A 170 5.31 -7.10 27.05
N LEU A 171 6.20 -6.72 27.99
CA LEU A 171 6.63 -5.33 28.15
C LEU A 171 7.38 -4.84 26.89
N VAL A 172 8.30 -5.66 26.37
CA VAL A 172 9.00 -5.37 25.12
C VAL A 172 8.02 -5.20 23.96
N ALA A 173 7.01 -6.07 23.83
CA ALA A 173 5.97 -5.98 22.81
C ALA A 173 5.13 -4.70 22.94
N ILE A 174 4.75 -4.29 24.16
CA ILE A 174 3.98 -3.07 24.40
C ILE A 174 4.74 -1.84 23.89
N HIS A 175 6.04 -1.72 24.23
CA HIS A 175 6.84 -0.59 23.73
C HIS A 175 7.13 -0.69 22.23
N ALA A 176 7.35 -1.90 21.68
CA ALA A 176 7.58 -2.08 20.24
C ALA A 176 6.36 -1.65 19.40
N ILE A 177 5.15 -2.02 19.82
CA ILE A 177 3.90 -1.61 19.14
C ILE A 177 3.73 -0.09 19.18
N ALA A 178 3.97 0.54 20.33
CA ALA A 178 3.88 2.00 20.45
C ALA A 178 4.97 2.72 19.62
N ASN A 179 6.21 2.24 19.64
CA ASN A 179 7.31 2.78 18.84
C ASN A 179 7.01 2.69 17.34
N GLN A 180 6.43 1.57 16.87
CA GLN A 180 5.98 1.44 15.49
C GLN A 180 4.91 2.48 15.12
N GLN A 181 3.99 2.84 16.03
CA GLN A 181 3.04 3.92 15.75
C GLN A 181 3.74 5.26 15.58
N PHE A 182 4.73 5.60 16.43
CA PHE A 182 5.51 6.83 16.30
C PHE A 182 6.23 6.93 14.95
N GLU A 183 6.83 5.83 14.48
CA GLU A 183 7.49 5.76 13.16
C GLU A 183 6.53 6.05 11.98
N THR A 184 5.22 5.81 12.15
CA THR A 184 4.23 6.09 11.09
C THR A 184 3.73 7.53 11.04
N ILE A 185 3.95 8.35 12.09
CA ILE A 185 3.36 9.69 12.23
C ILE A 185 3.74 10.59 11.05
N ASP A 186 5.04 10.74 10.79
CA ASP A 186 5.53 11.68 9.76
C ASP A 186 5.10 11.26 8.34
N SER A 187 5.03 9.94 8.08
CA SER A 187 4.54 9.37 6.82
C SER A 187 3.03 9.62 6.64
N GLN A 188 2.22 9.43 7.68
CA GLN A 188 0.78 9.69 7.65
C GLN A 188 0.49 11.20 7.57
N MET A 189 1.27 12.03 8.27
CA MET A 189 1.18 13.48 8.15
C MET A 189 1.45 13.92 6.70
N LEU A 190 2.45 13.33 6.03
CA LEU A 190 2.72 13.61 4.62
C LEU A 190 1.58 13.14 3.71
N GLN A 191 1.11 11.90 3.90
CA GLN A 191 0.02 11.30 3.10
C GLN A 191 -1.29 12.09 3.19
N PHE A 192 -1.61 12.66 4.35
CA PHE A 192 -2.85 13.39 4.59
C PHE A 192 -2.73 14.90 4.42
N GLY A 193 -1.55 15.43 4.04
CA GLY A 193 -1.33 16.87 3.86
C GLY A 193 -1.27 17.66 5.17
N LEU A 194 -0.90 17.01 6.27
CA LEU A 194 -0.76 17.58 7.61
C LEU A 194 0.67 18.06 7.92
N MET A 195 1.63 17.87 7.02
CA MET A 195 3.03 18.32 7.21
C MET A 195 3.18 19.83 7.12
N GLU A 196 2.55 20.45 6.13
CA GLU A 196 2.69 21.89 5.86
C GLU A 196 2.16 22.74 7.03
N ASP A 197 2.55 24.02 7.05
CA ASP A 197 1.97 25.06 7.90
C ASP A 197 0.53 25.38 7.45
N ALA A 198 -0.35 24.38 7.58
CA ALA A 198 -1.78 24.50 7.40
C ALA A 198 -2.33 25.51 8.41
N THR A 199 -2.32 26.77 8.01
CA THR A 199 -2.90 27.92 8.72
C THR A 199 -4.42 27.84 8.79
N ASN A 200 -5.01 26.90 8.03
CA ASN A 200 -6.43 26.61 7.99
C ASN A 200 -6.78 25.50 8.99
N ASP A 201 -7.87 25.73 9.71
CA ASP A 201 -8.54 24.73 10.53
C ASP A 201 -9.01 23.56 9.65
N LEU A 202 -8.44 22.36 9.87
CA LEU A 202 -8.84 21.14 9.18
C LEU A 202 -9.68 20.27 10.10
N TRP A 203 -10.89 19.97 9.63
CA TRP A 203 -11.72 18.86 10.10
C TRP A 203 -12.02 17.98 8.89
N ASN A 204 -11.58 16.72 8.90
CA ASN A 204 -11.85 15.79 7.81
C ASN A 204 -12.21 14.41 8.37
N ILE A 205 -13.22 13.78 7.77
CA ILE A 205 -13.62 12.41 8.04
C ILE A 205 -13.62 11.69 6.70
N ARG A 206 -12.79 10.65 6.59
CA ARG A 206 -12.73 9.78 5.41
C ARG A 206 -13.27 8.42 5.76
N THR A 207 -13.90 7.79 4.78
CA THR A 207 -14.59 6.51 4.94
C THR A 207 -14.19 5.66 3.76
N ASP A 208 -13.59 4.50 4.02
CA ASP A 208 -13.05 3.63 2.99
C ASP A 208 -13.46 2.18 3.26
N THR A 209 -13.35 1.33 2.24
CA THR A 209 -13.52 -0.12 2.35
C THR A 209 -12.19 -0.78 2.05
N SER A 210 -11.63 -1.49 3.03
CA SER A 210 -10.36 -2.20 2.85
C SER A 210 -10.45 -3.21 1.70
N PRO A 211 -9.32 -3.65 1.10
CA PRO A 211 -9.32 -4.69 0.07
C PRO A 211 -9.99 -6.01 0.50
N GLU A 212 -10.07 -6.26 1.80
CA GLU A 212 -10.72 -7.45 2.39
C GLU A 212 -12.24 -7.25 2.57
N GLY A 213 -12.72 -6.00 2.45
CA GLY A 213 -14.11 -5.59 2.61
C GLY A 213 -14.42 -4.90 3.93
N VAL A 214 -13.46 -4.77 4.87
CA VAL A 214 -13.68 -4.13 6.17
C VAL A 214 -14.00 -2.64 5.97
N ILE A 215 -15.06 -2.16 6.63
CA ILE A 215 -15.46 -0.75 6.63
C ILE A 215 -14.53 0.01 7.59
N VAL A 216 -13.88 1.06 7.09
CA VAL A 216 -12.85 1.83 7.79
C VAL A 216 -13.30 3.27 7.97
N GLY A 217 -13.22 3.75 9.21
CA GLY A 217 -13.40 5.17 9.56
C GLY A 217 -12.06 5.83 9.83
N GLN A 218 -11.80 6.98 9.22
CA GLN A 218 -10.60 7.81 9.44
C GLN A 218 -11.02 9.22 9.80
N GLY A 219 -10.43 9.78 10.87
CA GLY A 219 -10.66 11.15 11.32
C GLY A 219 -9.34 11.92 11.35
N MET A 220 -9.33 13.14 10.81
CA MET A 220 -8.20 14.06 10.84
C MET A 220 -8.60 15.40 11.46
N ARG A 221 -7.73 15.94 12.32
CA ARG A 221 -7.80 17.30 12.85
C ARG A 221 -6.47 18.01 12.63
N CYS A 222 -6.51 19.29 12.25
CA CYS A 222 -5.40 20.23 12.39
C CYS A 222 -5.98 21.57 12.85
N THR A 223 -5.48 22.14 13.95
CA THR A 223 -5.97 23.42 14.48
C THR A 223 -4.90 24.12 15.32
N LEU A 224 -5.16 25.39 15.66
CA LEU A 224 -4.39 26.16 16.63
C LEU A 224 -5.25 26.34 17.89
N LEU A 225 -4.70 25.90 19.03
CA LEU A 225 -5.35 25.98 20.33
C LEU A 225 -4.67 27.04 21.20
N HIS A 226 -5.47 27.80 21.93
CA HIS A 226 -4.97 28.68 22.98
C HIS A 226 -4.67 27.87 24.26
N GLY A 227 -3.52 28.11 24.89
CA GLY A 227 -3.12 27.46 26.13
C GLY A 227 -1.65 27.03 26.13
N SER A 228 -1.17 26.53 27.28
CA SER A 228 0.16 25.92 27.36
C SER A 228 0.16 24.52 26.73
N LEU A 229 1.32 24.08 26.24
CA LEU A 229 1.48 22.71 25.75
C LEU A 229 1.11 21.66 26.81
N SER A 230 1.46 21.89 28.08
CA SER A 230 1.09 20.97 29.16
C SER A 230 -0.43 20.83 29.32
N ALA A 231 -1.19 21.93 29.27
CA ALA A 231 -2.65 21.90 29.39
C ALA A 231 -3.31 21.15 28.22
N VAL A 232 -2.78 21.33 27.00
CA VAL A 232 -3.25 20.65 25.78
C VAL A 232 -2.90 19.15 25.79
N VAL A 233 -1.70 18.78 26.25
CA VAL A 233 -1.28 17.38 26.43
C VAL A 233 -2.14 16.68 27.48
N ASP A 234 -2.34 17.32 28.63
CA ASP A 234 -3.19 16.79 29.72
C ASP A 234 -4.64 16.60 29.28
N ALA A 235 -5.22 17.60 28.61
CA ALA A 235 -6.57 17.51 28.07
C ALA A 235 -6.69 16.39 27.03
N SER A 236 -5.71 16.24 26.14
CA SER A 236 -5.66 15.16 25.14
C SER A 236 -5.62 13.78 25.80
N TRP A 237 -4.72 13.59 26.77
CA TRP A 237 -4.55 12.33 27.49
C TRP A 237 -5.80 11.96 28.30
N LYS A 238 -6.36 12.92 29.03
CA LYS A 238 -7.61 12.74 29.80
C LYS A 238 -8.79 12.43 28.89
N THR A 239 -8.90 13.07 27.72
CA THR A 239 -9.98 12.82 26.74
C THR A 239 -9.92 11.39 26.21
N ILE A 240 -8.74 10.93 25.77
CA ILE A 240 -8.58 9.56 25.27
C ILE A 240 -9.01 8.56 26.36
N LEU A 241 -8.50 8.68 27.58
CA LEU A 241 -8.88 7.79 28.68
C LEU A 241 -10.39 7.85 28.99
N HIS A 242 -10.98 9.05 29.04
CA HIS A 242 -12.38 9.27 29.33
C HIS A 242 -13.32 8.59 28.31
N VAL A 243 -13.06 8.80 27.01
CA VAL A 243 -13.86 8.22 25.92
C VAL A 243 -13.83 6.69 25.92
N GLN A 244 -12.75 6.08 26.42
CA GLN A 244 -12.65 4.61 26.53
C GLN A 244 -13.32 4.01 27.77
N VAL A 245 -13.68 4.80 28.79
CA VAL A 245 -14.26 4.29 30.06
C VAL A 245 -15.70 4.76 30.31
N GLN A 246 -16.20 5.78 29.60
CA GLN A 246 -17.58 6.23 29.74
C GLN A 246 -18.42 5.87 28.50
N PRO A 247 -19.35 4.90 28.59
CA PRO A 247 -20.35 4.70 27.54
C PRO A 247 -21.32 5.89 27.53
N LYS A 248 -21.71 6.38 26.35
CA LYS A 248 -22.63 7.53 26.26
C LYS A 248 -24.09 7.15 26.46
N SER A 249 -24.48 5.95 26.09
CA SER A 249 -25.84 5.47 26.36
C SER A 249 -25.94 4.90 27.77
N PRO A 250 -26.99 5.24 28.55
CA PRO A 250 -27.31 4.55 29.81
C PRO A 250 -27.69 3.08 29.60
N THR A 251 -27.90 2.65 28.35
CA THR A 251 -28.17 1.26 28.00
C THR A 251 -26.92 0.37 28.12
N PHE A 252 -25.68 0.89 28.06
CA PHE A 252 -24.49 0.04 28.20
C PHE A 252 -23.80 0.19 29.55
N VAL A 253 -23.50 -0.94 30.19
CA VAL A 253 -22.79 -0.95 31.47
C VAL A 253 -21.32 -1.26 31.23
N LEU A 254 -20.48 -0.44 31.85
CA LEU A 254 -19.04 -0.65 31.97
C LEU A 254 -18.77 -1.92 32.80
N GLY A 255 -18.56 -3.05 32.14
CA GLY A 255 -18.49 -4.36 32.78
C GLY A 255 -17.16 -4.63 33.48
N ALA A 256 -16.06 -4.07 32.96
CA ALA A 256 -14.76 -4.03 33.62
C ALA A 256 -13.88 -2.92 33.03
N VAL A 257 -13.10 -2.26 33.87
CA VAL A 257 -11.94 -1.44 33.47
C VAL A 257 -10.74 -1.85 34.29
N LYS A 258 -9.60 -2.02 33.63
CA LYS A 258 -8.30 -2.17 34.28
C LYS A 258 -7.31 -1.26 33.57
N SER A 259 -6.69 -0.35 34.32
CA SER A 259 -5.61 0.50 33.81
C SER A 259 -4.32 0.13 34.53
N TYR A 260 -3.24 0.03 33.77
CA TYR A 260 -1.91 -0.31 34.26
C TYR A 260 -0.93 0.74 33.70
N SER A 261 -0.32 1.54 34.59
CA SER A 261 0.89 2.29 34.21
C SER A 261 2.02 1.28 34.07
N ILE A 262 2.70 1.32 32.93
CA ILE A 262 3.86 0.49 32.61
C ILE A 262 5.14 1.25 32.96
N ASP A 263 5.15 2.55 32.63
CA ASP A 263 6.13 3.55 33.02
C ASP A 263 5.43 4.93 33.11
N ASP A 264 6.21 6.01 33.27
CA ASP A 264 5.72 7.40 33.38
C ASP A 264 5.04 7.93 32.10
N ASP A 265 5.30 7.30 30.94
CA ASP A 265 4.84 7.73 29.62
C ASP A 265 3.89 6.73 28.94
N THR A 266 3.77 5.51 29.46
CA THR A 266 3.09 4.37 28.85
C THR A 266 2.00 3.80 29.76
N VAL A 267 0.76 3.79 29.27
CA VAL A 267 -0.40 3.18 29.96
C VAL A 267 -1.01 2.07 29.08
N TYR A 268 -1.28 0.94 29.71
CA TYR A 268 -2.08 -0.15 29.13
C TYR A 268 -3.47 -0.15 29.78
N LEU A 269 -4.50 0.09 28.97
CA LEU A 269 -5.90 0.15 29.39
C LEU A 269 -6.67 -1.03 28.78
N ARG A 270 -7.41 -1.78 29.60
CA ARG A 270 -8.42 -2.73 29.12
C ARG A 270 -9.80 -2.32 29.59
N THR A 271 -10.76 -2.31 28.68
CA THR A 271 -12.17 -2.03 28.95
C THR A 271 -13.07 -3.11 28.32
N ALA A 272 -14.20 -3.38 28.96
CA ALA A 272 -15.21 -4.31 28.49
C ALA A 272 -16.60 -3.73 28.70
N PHE A 273 -17.36 -3.59 27.61
CA PHE A 273 -18.74 -3.09 27.59
C PHE A 273 -19.71 -4.25 27.40
N ARG A 274 -20.84 -4.23 28.10
CA ARG A 274 -21.89 -5.27 28.01
C ARG A 274 -23.27 -4.65 27.87
N CYS A 275 -24.08 -5.27 26.99
CA CYS A 275 -25.50 -4.99 26.93
C CYS A 275 -26.21 -5.65 28.13
N PRO A 276 -27.15 -4.97 28.83
CA PRO A 276 -28.00 -5.55 29.88
C PRO A 276 -28.81 -6.76 29.39
N ASP A 277 -29.19 -6.77 28.11
CA ASP A 277 -29.92 -7.86 27.47
C ASP A 277 -29.03 -9.08 27.13
N GLY A 278 -27.73 -9.01 27.43
CA GLY A 278 -26.85 -10.18 27.60
C GLY A 278 -26.06 -10.65 26.36
N ASP A 279 -26.60 -10.52 25.15
CA ASP A 279 -26.01 -11.15 23.95
C ASP A 279 -24.75 -10.45 23.40
N ALA A 280 -24.65 -9.12 23.51
CA ALA A 280 -23.57 -8.34 22.90
C ALA A 280 -22.50 -7.89 23.92
N LYS A 281 -21.23 -8.18 23.61
CA LYS A 281 -20.04 -7.75 24.38
C LYS A 281 -19.03 -7.10 23.45
N ALA A 282 -18.52 -5.92 23.83
CA ALA A 282 -17.33 -5.33 23.22
C ALA A 282 -16.18 -5.37 24.23
N GLU A 283 -15.00 -5.79 23.80
CA GLU A 283 -13.76 -5.70 24.57
C GLU A 283 -12.72 -4.90 23.80
N MET A 284 -11.86 -4.21 24.55
CA MET A 284 -10.76 -3.46 23.99
C MET A 284 -9.59 -3.48 24.98
N SER A 285 -8.40 -3.77 24.47
CA SER A 285 -7.14 -3.51 25.15
C SER A 285 -6.36 -2.50 24.33
N MET A 286 -5.93 -1.39 24.93
CA MET A 286 -5.29 -0.27 24.25
C MET A 286 -3.99 0.11 24.95
N ILE A 287 -2.93 0.24 24.18
CA ILE A 287 -1.69 0.88 24.60
C ILE A 287 -1.83 2.38 24.29
N MET A 288 -1.47 3.23 25.25
CA MET A 288 -1.22 4.65 25.06
C MET A 288 0.24 4.93 25.42
N LYS A 289 0.93 5.75 24.62
CA LYS A 289 2.29 6.20 24.93
C LYS A 289 2.51 7.66 24.57
N LYS A 290 3.20 8.40 25.43
CA LYS A 290 3.70 9.76 25.21
C LYS A 290 5.16 9.73 24.75
N GLN A 291 5.54 10.68 23.91
CA GLN A 291 6.92 10.98 23.55
C GLN A 291 7.09 12.51 23.58
N VAL A 292 8.10 12.98 24.31
CA VAL A 292 8.49 14.39 24.37
C VAL A 292 9.72 14.59 23.48
N MET A 293 9.74 15.66 22.69
CA MET A 293 10.79 16.00 21.74
C MET A 293 11.11 17.50 21.80
N ASP A 294 12.16 17.92 21.09
CA ASP A 294 12.55 19.33 20.89
C ASP A 294 12.60 20.14 22.21
N ASP A 295 13.36 19.61 23.17
CA ASP A 295 13.54 20.14 24.53
C ASP A 295 12.24 20.42 25.31
N GLY A 296 11.14 19.75 24.94
CA GLY A 296 9.83 19.88 25.56
C GLY A 296 8.80 20.63 24.72
N ARG A 297 9.19 21.22 23.57
CA ARG A 297 8.31 22.03 22.71
C ARG A 297 7.36 21.22 21.83
N VAL A 298 7.65 19.93 21.65
CA VAL A 298 6.84 19.00 20.86
C VAL A 298 6.50 17.77 21.67
N VAL A 299 5.21 17.41 21.70
CA VAL A 299 4.72 16.18 22.33
C VAL A 299 3.88 15.39 21.35
N ARG A 300 4.25 14.12 21.18
CA ARG A 300 3.51 13.13 20.39
C ARG A 300 2.84 12.14 21.33
N LEU A 301 1.55 11.88 21.13
CA LEU A 301 0.81 10.78 21.75
C LEU A 301 0.47 9.75 20.69
N VAL A 302 0.60 8.47 20.99
CA VAL A 302 0.10 7.37 20.15
C VAL A 302 -0.83 6.48 20.95
N PHE A 303 -1.79 5.88 20.26
CA PHE A 303 -2.61 4.80 20.81
C PHE A 303 -2.82 3.70 19.78
N ARG A 304 -2.79 2.44 20.24
CA ARG A 304 -3.05 1.25 19.41
C ARG A 304 -3.78 0.19 20.23
N THR A 305 -4.83 -0.39 19.68
CA THR A 305 -5.49 -1.55 20.29
C THR A 305 -4.76 -2.86 19.98
N ILE A 306 -4.89 -3.81 20.90
CA ILE A 306 -4.33 -5.15 20.89
C ILE A 306 -5.42 -6.14 20.47
N LEU A 307 -5.09 -7.04 19.55
CA LEU A 307 -6.04 -7.97 18.94
C LEU A 307 -6.01 -9.36 19.60
N ASP A 308 -4.88 -9.75 20.19
CA ASP A 308 -4.74 -10.98 20.98
C ASP A 308 -3.85 -10.76 22.22
N ASP A 309 -4.19 -11.36 23.34
CA ASP A 309 -3.53 -11.21 24.63
C ASP A 309 -3.54 -12.56 25.36
N GLU A 310 -2.43 -13.30 25.28
CA GLU A 310 -2.33 -14.65 25.87
C GLU A 310 -2.39 -14.64 27.41
N ALA A 311 -1.94 -13.55 28.06
CA ALA A 311 -2.02 -13.42 29.51
C ALA A 311 -3.46 -13.20 29.98
N HIS A 312 -4.25 -12.51 29.15
CA HIS A 312 -5.65 -12.21 29.44
C HIS A 312 -6.48 -12.30 28.14
N PRO A 313 -6.92 -13.49 27.71
CA PRO A 313 -7.69 -13.62 26.47
C PRO A 313 -8.98 -12.80 26.46
N PHE A 314 -9.46 -12.46 25.26
CA PHE A 314 -10.80 -11.92 25.03
C PHE A 314 -11.83 -13.06 25.02
N ASP A 315 -13.09 -12.75 25.33
CA ASP A 315 -14.19 -13.71 25.17
C ASP A 315 -14.40 -14.02 23.68
N ALA A 316 -14.54 -15.30 23.33
CA ALA A 316 -14.68 -15.76 21.94
C ALA A 316 -15.91 -15.17 21.23
N ASN A 317 -16.94 -14.79 22.01
CA ASN A 317 -18.16 -14.16 21.51
C ASN A 317 -18.12 -12.61 21.64
N SER A 318 -16.97 -12.01 21.94
CA SER A 318 -16.83 -10.54 22.00
C SER A 318 -16.43 -9.94 20.66
N TYR A 319 -16.83 -8.69 20.45
CA TYR A 319 -16.20 -7.83 19.47
C TYR A 319 -14.94 -7.21 20.07
N VAL A 320 -13.78 -7.45 19.45
CA VAL A 320 -12.51 -6.82 19.81
C VAL A 320 -12.32 -5.57 18.94
N SER A 321 -12.10 -4.42 19.58
CA SER A 321 -11.90 -3.13 18.87
C SER A 321 -10.52 -3.07 18.19
N ASP A 322 -10.50 -2.78 16.88
CA ASP A 322 -9.28 -2.53 16.10
C ASP A 322 -9.17 -1.05 15.72
N GLN A 323 -8.42 -0.29 16.52
CA GLN A 323 -8.27 1.16 16.39
C GLN A 323 -6.82 1.60 16.63
N TYR A 324 -6.41 2.66 15.94
CA TYR A 324 -5.12 3.31 16.18
C TYR A 324 -5.20 4.80 15.86
N GLY A 325 -4.22 5.54 16.36
CA GLY A 325 -4.11 6.96 16.07
C GLY A 325 -2.97 7.62 16.80
N TRP A 326 -2.82 8.90 16.51
CA TRP A 326 -1.80 9.74 17.10
C TRP A 326 -2.30 11.18 17.24
N ILE A 327 -1.67 11.90 18.17
CA ILE A 327 -1.83 13.33 18.38
C ILE A 327 -0.42 13.94 18.39
N HIS A 328 -0.20 14.97 17.59
CA HIS A 328 1.02 15.74 17.51
C HIS A 328 0.71 17.16 17.98
N MET A 329 1.40 17.60 19.04
CA MET A 329 1.25 18.92 19.64
C MET A 329 2.60 19.63 19.61
N GLU A 330 2.62 20.89 19.16
CA GLU A 330 3.81 21.70 18.94
C GLU A 330 3.54 23.13 19.41
N GLU A 331 4.44 23.73 20.20
CA GLU A 331 4.37 25.15 20.55
C GLU A 331 4.66 26.04 19.33
N VAL A 332 3.82 27.06 19.12
CA VAL A 332 3.97 28.00 18.01
C VAL A 332 4.54 29.33 18.50
N ASP A 333 5.84 29.53 18.24
CA ASP A 333 6.51 30.82 18.46
C ASP A 333 5.98 31.87 17.45
N GLY A 334 5.11 32.81 17.87
CA GLY A 334 4.68 33.88 16.94
C GLY A 334 3.55 34.85 17.30
N GLY A 335 2.99 34.86 18.52
CA GLY A 335 1.83 35.72 18.82
C GLY A 335 1.66 36.14 20.28
N ASP A 336 0.69 37.02 20.52
CA ASP A 336 0.31 37.51 21.85
C ASP A 336 -0.53 36.45 22.58
N GLY A 337 0.16 35.48 23.19
CA GLY A 337 -0.42 34.36 23.92
C GLY A 337 0.23 33.01 23.58
N ALA A 338 0.20 32.07 24.52
CA ALA A 338 0.67 30.70 24.30
C ALA A 338 -0.30 29.97 23.35
N MET A 339 0.26 29.41 22.27
CA MET A 339 -0.47 28.74 21.19
C MET A 339 0.14 27.37 20.92
N VAL A 340 -0.72 26.36 20.77
CA VAL A 340 -0.32 24.99 20.46
C VAL A 340 -0.95 24.56 19.15
N ARG A 341 -0.11 24.15 18.20
CA ARG A 341 -0.56 23.50 16.97
C ARG A 341 -0.92 22.05 17.28
N TYR A 342 -2.21 21.75 17.21
CA TYR A 342 -2.75 20.43 17.46
C TYR A 342 -3.07 19.75 16.13
N LYS A 343 -2.43 18.61 15.87
CA LYS A 343 -2.73 17.71 14.75
C LYS A 343 -3.11 16.35 15.33
N SER A 344 -4.19 15.73 14.85
CA SER A 344 -4.52 14.36 15.26
C SER A 344 -5.08 13.53 14.11
N TYR A 345 -4.79 12.24 14.15
CA TYR A 345 -5.34 11.24 13.26
C TYR A 345 -5.86 10.05 14.07
N VAL A 346 -7.00 9.51 13.66
CA VAL A 346 -7.57 8.27 14.19
C VAL A 346 -8.09 7.40 13.06
N HIS A 347 -7.88 6.10 13.18
CA HIS A 347 -8.28 5.06 12.25
C HIS A 347 -9.01 3.95 13.02
N SER A 348 -10.17 3.53 12.52
CA SER A 348 -10.98 2.48 13.12
C SER A 348 -11.41 1.47 12.06
N ASN A 349 -11.01 0.21 12.24
CA ASN A 349 -11.57 -0.92 11.51
C ASN A 349 -12.88 -1.30 12.19
N MET A 350 -14.00 -0.90 11.60
CA MET A 350 -15.30 -0.87 12.30
C MET A 350 -16.07 -2.18 12.17
N ALA A 351 -16.21 -2.73 10.96
CA ALA A 351 -16.96 -3.96 10.73
C ALA A 351 -16.54 -4.64 9.42
N HIS A 352 -16.53 -5.96 9.41
CA HIS A 352 -16.42 -6.74 8.17
C HIS A 352 -17.84 -7.13 7.68
N PRO A 353 -18.29 -6.70 6.50
CA PRO A 353 -19.69 -6.80 6.06
C PRO A 353 -20.20 -8.23 5.84
N LYS A 354 -19.31 -9.23 5.79
CA LYS A 354 -19.70 -10.66 5.74
C LYS A 354 -19.76 -11.35 7.11
N ARG A 355 -19.57 -10.63 8.21
CA ARG A 355 -19.78 -11.18 9.56
C ARG A 355 -21.29 -11.41 9.73
N GLN A 356 -21.71 -12.53 10.30
CA GLN A 356 -23.16 -12.82 10.44
C GLN A 356 -23.85 -11.83 11.40
N ASP A 357 -23.06 -11.18 12.27
CA ASP A 357 -23.53 -10.33 13.36
C ASP A 357 -23.33 -8.82 13.11
N VAL A 358 -23.19 -8.37 11.85
CA VAL A 358 -22.95 -6.94 11.55
C VAL A 358 -24.05 -6.03 12.11
N ASP A 359 -25.31 -6.45 12.08
CA ASP A 359 -26.42 -5.67 12.65
C ASP A 359 -26.35 -5.58 14.18
N ALA A 360 -25.93 -6.67 14.85
CA ALA A 360 -25.72 -6.67 16.29
C ALA A 360 -24.51 -5.81 16.69
N LEU A 361 -23.44 -5.84 15.89
CA LEU A 361 -22.28 -4.97 16.04
C LEU A 361 -22.62 -3.50 15.79
N ALA A 362 -23.46 -3.20 14.80
CA ALA A 362 -23.96 -1.85 14.55
C ALA A 362 -24.77 -1.34 15.75
N GLN A 363 -25.70 -2.14 16.26
CA GLN A 363 -26.46 -1.79 17.48
C GLN A 363 -25.56 -1.57 18.70
N LEU A 364 -24.56 -2.44 18.90
CA LEU A 364 -23.54 -2.34 19.95
C LEU A 364 -22.75 -1.03 19.85
N MET A 365 -22.17 -0.72 18.69
CA MET A 365 -21.37 0.50 18.48
C MET A 365 -22.24 1.76 18.54
N GLY A 366 -23.46 1.72 18.02
CA GLY A 366 -24.45 2.78 18.15
C GLY A 366 -24.76 3.08 19.61
N ALA A 367 -24.99 2.06 20.44
CA ALA A 367 -25.26 2.25 21.86
C ALA A 367 -24.03 2.66 22.69
N ILE A 368 -22.80 2.33 22.27
CA ILE A 368 -21.59 2.82 22.96
C ILE A 368 -21.40 4.33 22.72
N HIS A 369 -21.62 4.82 21.49
CA HIS A 369 -21.21 6.18 21.09
C HIS A 369 -22.35 7.19 20.82
N LEU A 370 -23.62 6.77 20.74
CA LEU A 370 -24.78 7.65 20.58
C LEU A 370 -25.56 7.76 21.90
N GLU A 371 -26.01 8.96 22.24
CA GLU A 371 -26.77 9.22 23.49
C GLU A 371 -28.18 8.58 23.43
N ASP A 372 -28.88 8.75 22.30
CA ASP A 372 -30.13 8.07 22.00
C ASP A 372 -29.87 6.71 21.32
N GLY A 373 -29.84 5.64 22.12
CA GLY A 373 -29.85 4.25 21.64
C GLY A 373 -31.10 3.83 20.83
N ARG A 374 -31.90 4.79 20.36
CA ARG A 374 -33.12 4.63 19.54
C ARG A 374 -32.92 4.99 18.06
N GLY A 375 -31.72 5.41 17.65
CA GLY A 375 -31.38 5.68 16.24
C GLY A 375 -31.47 4.44 15.32
N ILE A 376 -31.58 3.24 15.90
CA ILE A 376 -31.57 1.92 15.25
C ILE A 376 -32.62 1.77 14.12
N ALA A 377 -33.74 2.51 14.17
CA ALA A 377 -34.95 2.15 13.42
C ALA A 377 -34.97 2.45 11.90
N LYS A 378 -34.00 3.20 11.32
CA LYS A 378 -34.19 3.78 9.95
C LYS A 378 -32.99 3.93 9.00
N MET A 379 -31.79 3.40 9.29
CA MET A 379 -30.75 3.32 8.25
C MET A 379 -30.82 1.98 7.52
N ALA A 380 -30.97 2.03 6.19
CA ALA A 380 -31.15 0.85 5.34
C ALA A 380 -29.83 0.11 4.99
N ASP A 381 -28.70 0.67 5.43
CA ASP A 381 -27.35 0.13 5.20
C ASP A 381 -26.53 0.20 6.51
N PRO A 382 -26.09 -0.94 7.06
CA PRO A 382 -25.24 -0.98 8.25
C PRO A 382 -23.91 -0.25 8.08
N ALA A 383 -23.34 -0.16 6.87
CA ALA A 383 -22.09 0.56 6.66
C ALA A 383 -22.29 2.06 6.92
N THR A 384 -23.27 2.68 6.26
CA THR A 384 -23.67 4.09 6.47
C THR A 384 -23.96 4.39 7.95
N PHE A 385 -24.57 3.44 8.68
CA PHE A 385 -24.77 3.60 10.13
C PHE A 385 -23.46 3.64 10.91
N MET A 386 -22.53 2.71 10.67
CA MET A 386 -21.22 2.70 11.34
C MET A 386 -20.41 3.97 11.05
N LEU A 387 -20.52 4.54 9.85
CA LEU A 387 -19.91 5.84 9.52
C LEU A 387 -20.49 6.99 10.38
N HIS A 388 -21.81 7.03 10.54
CA HIS A 388 -22.47 8.03 11.39
C HIS A 388 -22.09 7.89 12.88
N VAL A 389 -21.95 6.64 13.36
CA VAL A 389 -21.44 6.34 14.70
C VAL A 389 -20.01 6.87 14.88
N PHE A 390 -19.13 6.62 13.92
CA PHE A 390 -17.74 7.12 13.96
C PHE A 390 -17.67 8.65 13.93
N GLU A 391 -18.43 9.31 13.06
CA GLU A 391 -18.50 10.78 13.03
C GLU A 391 -18.98 11.35 14.36
N THR A 392 -20.01 10.75 14.96
CA THR A 392 -20.56 11.20 16.25
C THR A 392 -19.60 10.93 17.42
N ALA A 393 -18.83 9.85 17.36
CA ALA A 393 -17.74 9.59 18.29
C ALA A 393 -16.64 10.66 18.16
N PHE A 394 -16.20 10.98 16.94
CA PHE A 394 -15.12 11.94 16.68
C PHE A 394 -15.50 13.38 17.06
N ARG A 395 -16.72 13.85 16.72
CA ARG A 395 -17.25 15.16 17.17
C ARG A 395 -17.34 15.28 18.70
N SER A 396 -17.72 14.19 19.36
CA SER A 396 -17.82 14.16 20.82
C SER A 396 -16.46 14.11 21.50
N PHE A 397 -15.45 13.46 20.91
CA PHE A 397 -14.07 13.55 21.37
C PHE A 397 -13.59 15.00 21.39
N GLU A 398 -13.79 15.76 20.30
CA GLU A 398 -13.44 17.19 20.26
C GLU A 398 -14.20 18.00 21.32
N THR A 399 -15.50 17.74 21.50
CA THR A 399 -16.32 18.43 22.50
C THR A 399 -15.81 18.22 23.93
N ILE A 400 -15.47 16.97 24.29
CA ILE A 400 -14.92 16.62 25.61
C ILE A 400 -13.52 17.22 25.78
N PHE A 401 -12.70 17.16 24.74
CA PHE A 401 -11.35 17.72 24.72
C PHE A 401 -11.33 19.24 24.96
N LEU A 402 -12.13 19.99 24.20
CA LEU A 402 -12.25 21.44 24.38
C LEU A 402 -12.85 21.79 25.76
N GLY A 403 -13.80 20.99 26.26
CA GLY A 403 -14.31 21.14 27.62
C GLY A 403 -13.24 20.96 28.69
N LEU A 404 -12.40 19.93 28.58
CA LEU A 404 -11.29 19.68 29.51
C LEU A 404 -10.19 20.75 29.41
N LEU A 405 -9.88 21.22 28.20
CA LEU A 405 -8.89 22.29 27.96
C LEU A 405 -9.36 23.66 28.51
N ASN A 406 -10.65 23.97 28.36
CA ASN A 406 -11.24 25.19 28.93
C ASN A 406 -11.28 25.13 30.47
N ASN A 407 -11.36 23.95 31.07
CA ASN A 407 -11.28 23.82 32.54
C ASN A 407 -9.83 23.99 33.02
N SER A 408 -8.84 23.36 32.35
CA SER A 408 -7.42 23.45 32.74
C SER A 408 -6.74 24.79 32.43
N THR A 409 -7.43 25.71 31.75
CA THR A 409 -6.99 27.09 31.53
C THR A 409 -7.64 28.11 32.47
N ASN A 410 -8.61 27.68 33.30
CA ASN A 410 -9.26 28.50 34.33
C ASN A 410 -8.80 28.15 35.76
N GLU A 411 -7.99 27.10 35.93
CA GLU A 411 -7.27 26.73 37.17
C GLU A 411 -5.84 27.29 37.18
#